data_AF-A0A8J7Z4R9-F1
#
_entry.id   AF-A0A8J7Z4R9-F1
#
_cell.length_a   1.000
_cell.length_b   1.000
_cell.length_c   1.000
_cell.angle_alpha   90.00
_cell.angle_beta   90.00
_cell.angle_gamma   90.00
#
_symmetry.space_group_name_H-M   'P 1'
#
loop_
_entity.id
_entity.type
_entity.pdbx_description
1 polymer ?
#
loop_
_entity_poly.entity_id
_entity_poly.type
_entity_poly.pdbx_seq_one_letter_code
_entity_poly.pdbx_strand_id
1 'polypeptide(L)'
;IPIAIVIDGANRHDMKLTEATLAAQRIVPEDCPQGAPRNICLDKGYDYDEVRQIIKAWGYIGHIPPRDEGQRIIHAMPNYRARRWVVERTHAWMNRFRRVLIRWEKKPEHYLAMLQLSCACIVVRAIQVFG
;
A
#
# COMPACT_ATOMS: atom_id res chain seq x y z
N ILE A 1 -3.45 -5.92 6.63
CA ILE A 1 -2.82 -5.19 7.76
C ILE A 1 -1.63 -4.40 7.21
N PRO A 2 -1.26 -3.25 7.80
CA PRO A 2 -0.09 -2.50 7.35
C PRO A 2 1.20 -3.28 7.68
N ILE A 3 2.02 -3.54 6.67
CA ILE A 3 3.31 -4.25 6.80
C ILE A 3 4.52 -3.37 6.51
N ALA A 4 4.30 -2.26 5.80
CA ALA A 4 5.29 -1.26 5.47
C ALA A 4 4.59 0.10 5.34
N ILE A 5 5.31 1.18 5.68
CA ILE A 5 4.85 2.56 5.52
C ILE A 5 6.04 3.44 5.18
N VAL A 6 5.85 4.35 4.23
CA VAL A 6 6.82 5.37 3.83
C VAL A 6 6.10 6.71 3.83
N ILE A 7 6.81 7.77 4.19
CA ILE A 7 6.30 9.14 4.15
C ILE A 7 7.16 10.00 3.24
N ASP A 8 6.53 10.99 2.60
CA ASP A 8 7.20 12.07 1.89
C ASP A 8 6.34 13.35 2.00
N GLY A 9 6.86 14.47 1.52
CA GLY A 9 6.14 15.73 1.47
C GLY A 9 4.94 15.67 0.52
N ALA A 10 3.86 16.36 0.88
CA ALA A 10 2.62 16.41 0.09
C ALA A 10 2.79 17.05 -1.31
N ASN A 11 3.91 17.71 -1.58
CA ASN A 11 4.22 18.31 -2.88
C ASN A 11 4.74 17.29 -3.91
N ARG A 12 4.96 16.03 -3.50
CA ARG A 12 5.45 14.97 -4.38
C ARG A 12 4.33 14.02 -4.75
N HIS A 13 4.37 13.57 -5.99
CA HIS A 13 3.39 12.61 -6.50
C HIS A 13 3.65 11.23 -5.88
N ASP A 14 2.62 10.62 -5.30
CA ASP A 14 2.71 9.35 -4.55
C ASP A 14 3.39 8.21 -5.35
N MET A 15 3.28 8.24 -6.68
CA MET A 15 3.95 7.30 -7.59
C MET A 15 5.45 7.16 -7.29
N LYS A 16 6.10 8.24 -6.84
CA LYS A 16 7.54 8.27 -6.53
C LYS A 16 7.90 7.46 -5.29
N LEU A 17 6.92 7.12 -4.46
CA LEU A 17 7.12 6.29 -3.26
C LEU A 17 6.91 4.80 -3.53
N THR A 18 6.56 4.40 -4.76
CA THR A 18 6.29 3.00 -5.09
C THR A 18 7.48 2.10 -4.74
N GLU A 19 8.67 2.43 -5.25
CA GLU A 19 9.87 1.62 -5.02
C GLU A 19 10.27 1.62 -3.54
N ALA A 20 10.27 2.78 -2.89
CA ALA A 20 10.57 2.89 -1.47
C ALA A 20 9.60 2.05 -0.61
N THR A 21 8.32 2.01 -0.98
CA THR A 21 7.29 1.22 -0.28
C THR A 21 7.50 -0.28 -0.46
N LEU A 22 7.85 -0.72 -1.66
CA LEU A 22 8.21 -2.12 -1.93
C LEU A 22 9.47 -2.53 -1.17
N ALA A 23 10.50 -1.67 -1.15
CA ALA A 23 11.74 -1.92 -0.41
C ALA A 23 11.54 -1.94 1.12
N ALA A 24 10.59 -1.17 1.64
CA ALA A 24 10.24 -1.17 3.06
C ALA A 24 9.49 -2.44 3.49
N GLN A 25 8.95 -3.23 2.54
CA GLN A 25 8.30 -4.50 2.83
C GLN A 25 9.35 -5.55 3.24
N ARG A 26 9.48 -5.78 4.55
CA ARG A 26 10.41 -6.79 5.12
C ARG A 26 9.79 -8.17 5.35
N ILE A 27 8.48 -8.30 5.11
CA ILE A 27 7.73 -9.53 5.37
C ILE A 27 7.33 -10.15 4.04
N VAL A 28 7.91 -11.31 3.74
CA VAL A 28 7.43 -12.23 2.71
C VAL A 28 6.77 -13.38 3.47
N PRO A 29 5.49 -13.70 3.23
CA PRO A 29 4.85 -14.86 3.85
C PRO A 29 5.66 -16.12 3.56
N GLU A 30 6.05 -16.86 4.60
CA GLU A 30 6.80 -18.12 4.47
C GLU A 30 6.01 -19.15 3.65
N ASP A 31 4.68 -19.11 3.76
CA ASP A 31 3.75 -20.00 3.06
C ASP A 31 3.46 -19.58 1.60
N CYS A 32 4.21 -18.63 1.04
CA CYS A 32 4.01 -18.24 -0.35
C CYS A 32 4.45 -19.41 -1.25
N PRO A 33 3.53 -20.06 -1.99
CA PRO A 33 3.89 -21.21 -2.82
C PRO A 33 4.99 -20.80 -3.79
N GLN A 34 6.04 -21.60 -3.90
CA GLN A 34 7.16 -21.29 -4.76
C GLN A 34 6.65 -21.17 -6.22
N GLY A 35 6.82 -19.99 -6.82
CA GLY A 35 6.30 -19.68 -8.16
C GLY A 35 4.87 -19.12 -8.22
N ALA A 36 4.19 -18.90 -7.09
CA ALA A 36 2.89 -18.24 -7.09
C ALA A 36 3.00 -16.77 -7.57
N PRO A 37 2.08 -16.29 -8.41
CA PRO A 37 2.11 -14.91 -8.89
C PRO A 37 1.89 -13.93 -7.74
N ARG A 38 2.84 -13.01 -7.55
CA ARG A 38 2.71 -11.91 -6.60
C ARG A 38 1.91 -10.80 -7.25
N ASN A 39 0.72 -10.51 -6.73
CA ASN A 39 -0.17 -9.49 -7.30
C ASN A 39 -0.11 -8.21 -6.47
N ILE A 40 -0.09 -7.05 -7.11
CA ILE A 40 -0.18 -5.74 -6.45
C ILE A 40 -1.36 -4.93 -7.00
N CYS A 41 -2.21 -4.42 -6.11
CA CYS A 41 -3.31 -3.52 -6.45
C CYS A 41 -2.84 -2.08 -6.25
N LEU A 42 -2.92 -1.25 -7.28
CA LEU A 42 -2.71 0.20 -7.13
C LEU A 42 -3.94 0.96 -7.65
N ASP A 43 -4.02 2.22 -7.28
CA ASP A 43 -5.07 3.12 -7.74
C ASP A 43 -4.73 3.74 -9.10
N LYS A 44 -5.73 4.33 -9.77
CA LYS A 44 -5.60 5.02 -11.07
C LYS A 44 -4.48 6.08 -11.05
N GLY A 45 -4.24 6.71 -9.91
CA GLY A 45 -3.14 7.67 -9.73
C GLY A 45 -1.73 7.10 -9.95
N TYR A 46 -1.57 5.77 -9.98
CA TYR A 46 -0.28 5.09 -10.19
C TYR A 46 -0.07 4.62 -11.64
N ASP A 47 -0.95 4.97 -12.57
CA ASP A 47 -0.82 4.59 -13.98
C ASP A 47 0.26 5.41 -14.68
N TYR A 48 1.52 5.01 -14.47
CA TYR A 48 2.71 5.56 -15.08
C TYR A 48 3.64 4.41 -15.52
N ASP A 49 4.34 4.60 -16.64
CA ASP A 49 5.27 3.59 -17.15
C ASP A 49 6.40 3.26 -16.16
N GLU A 50 6.91 4.28 -15.45
CA GLU A 50 7.89 4.13 -14.38
C GLU A 50 7.41 3.16 -13.29
N VAL A 51 6.17 3.33 -12.83
CA VAL A 51 5.56 2.45 -11.82
C VAL A 51 5.41 1.02 -12.35
N ARG A 52 4.99 0.86 -13.61
CA ARG A 52 4.85 -0.47 -14.25
C ARG A 52 6.20 -1.17 -14.38
N GLN A 53 7.26 -0.43 -14.71
CA GLN A 53 8.63 -0.95 -14.77
C GLN A 53 9.12 -1.40 -13.40
N ILE A 54 8.91 -0.59 -12.34
CA ILE A 54 9.26 -0.94 -10.97
C ILE A 54 8.54 -2.23 -10.55
N ILE A 55 7.22 -2.30 -10.73
CA ILE A 55 6.42 -3.48 -10.37
C ILE A 55 6.96 -4.75 -11.05
N LYS A 56 7.27 -4.66 -12.35
CA LYS A 56 7.83 -5.77 -13.12
C LYS A 56 9.23 -6.17 -12.63
N ALA A 57 10.09 -5.20 -12.33
CA ALA A 57 11.44 -5.44 -11.80
C ALA A 57 11.40 -6.14 -10.43
N TRP A 58 10.41 -5.82 -9.60
CA TRP A 58 10.17 -6.47 -8.31
C TRP A 58 9.43 -7.82 -8.41
N GLY A 59 9.09 -8.27 -9.63
CA GLY A 59 8.45 -9.57 -9.87
C GLY A 59 6.96 -9.62 -9.52
N TYR A 60 6.27 -8.48 -9.50
CA TYR A 60 4.84 -8.39 -9.24
C TYR A 60 4.02 -8.26 -10.54
N ILE A 61 2.77 -8.71 -10.49
CA ILE A 61 1.72 -8.47 -11.48
C ILE A 61 0.90 -7.27 -11.00
N GLY A 62 1.02 -6.14 -11.71
CA GLY A 62 0.37 -4.89 -11.37
C GLY A 62 -1.06 -4.79 -11.88
N HIS A 63 -1.98 -4.49 -10.98
CA HIS A 63 -3.39 -4.26 -11.27
C HIS A 63 -3.73 -2.78 -11.05
N ILE A 64 -3.57 -1.99 -12.11
CA ILE A 64 -3.75 -0.53 -12.12
C ILE A 64 -4.82 -0.16 -13.15
N PRO A 65 -5.87 0.60 -12.79
CA PRO A 65 -6.80 1.16 -13.76
C PRO A 65 -6.07 2.10 -14.71
N PRO A 66 -6.42 2.08 -16.01
CA PRO A 66 -5.86 3.04 -16.95
C PRO A 66 -6.38 4.45 -16.64
N ARG A 67 -5.55 5.46 -16.93
CA ARG A 67 -5.92 6.87 -16.72
C ARG A 67 -6.94 7.39 -17.72
N ASP A 68 -6.80 7.02 -18.98
CA ASP A 68 -7.73 7.39 -20.04
C ASP A 68 -8.98 6.53 -20.00
N GLU A 69 -10.13 7.18 -20.20
CA GLU A 69 -11.44 6.55 -20.38
C GLU A 69 -11.40 5.58 -21.56
N GLY A 70 -11.18 4.32 -21.24
CA GLY A 70 -11.30 3.24 -22.20
C GLY A 70 -11.58 1.98 -21.43
N GLN A 71 -12.69 1.34 -21.74
CA GLN A 71 -13.20 0.06 -21.24
C GLN A 71 -12.23 -1.13 -21.42
N ARG A 72 -10.92 -0.91 -21.60
CA ARG A 72 -9.93 -1.89 -22.02
C ARG A 72 -9.44 -2.84 -20.93
N ILE A 73 -9.64 -2.55 -19.64
CA ILE A 73 -8.96 -3.33 -18.58
C ILE A 73 -9.91 -4.12 -17.66
N ILE A 74 -11.21 -3.87 -17.67
CA ILE A 74 -12.14 -4.74 -16.92
C ILE A 74 -12.22 -6.15 -17.56
N HIS A 75 -11.93 -6.26 -18.86
CA HIS A 75 -12.05 -7.51 -19.61
C HIS A 75 -10.80 -8.41 -19.63
N ALA A 76 -9.65 -7.96 -19.11
CA ALA A 76 -8.41 -8.75 -19.21
C ALA A 76 -8.32 -9.91 -18.21
N MET A 77 -9.03 -9.84 -17.07
CA MET A 77 -9.06 -10.90 -16.06
C MET A 77 -10.44 -10.99 -15.41
N PRO A 78 -11.41 -11.73 -16.00
CA PRO A 78 -12.79 -11.80 -15.50
C PRO A 78 -12.93 -12.31 -14.06
N ASN A 79 -11.94 -13.04 -13.54
CA ASN A 79 -11.92 -13.57 -12.17
C ASN A 79 -11.11 -12.71 -11.18
N TYR A 80 -10.57 -11.57 -11.60
CA TYR A 80 -9.77 -10.73 -10.73
C TYR A 80 -10.64 -9.72 -9.97
N ARG A 81 -10.71 -9.88 -8.64
CA ARG A 81 -11.37 -8.92 -7.74
C ARG A 81 -10.32 -7.98 -7.15
N ALA A 82 -10.34 -6.72 -7.57
CA ALA A 82 -9.47 -5.68 -6.99
C ALA A 82 -9.65 -5.59 -5.47
N ARG A 83 -8.54 -5.63 -4.72
CA ARG A 83 -8.55 -5.62 -3.24
C ARG A 83 -8.20 -4.24 -2.66
N ARG A 84 -8.53 -3.15 -3.36
CA ARG A 84 -8.24 -1.77 -2.93
C ARG A 84 -8.78 -1.42 -1.55
N TRP A 85 -9.94 -1.99 -1.19
CA TRP A 85 -10.58 -1.84 0.11
C TRP A 85 -9.65 -2.13 1.29
N VAL A 86 -8.58 -2.92 1.10
CA VAL A 86 -7.59 -3.20 2.15
C VAL A 86 -6.82 -1.94 2.56
N VAL A 87 -6.42 -1.11 1.61
CA VAL A 87 -5.68 0.14 1.86
C VAL A 87 -6.61 1.18 2.47
N GLU A 88 -7.80 1.37 1.87
CA GLU A 88 -8.83 2.30 2.37
C GLU A 88 -9.24 1.97 3.80
N ARG A 89 -9.50 0.69 4.11
CA ARG A 89 -9.78 0.22 5.47
C ARG A 89 -8.62 0.51 6.42
N THR A 90 -7.39 0.33 5.96
CA THR A 90 -6.20 0.61 6.79
C THR A 90 -6.10 2.10 7.11
N HIS A 91 -6.35 2.98 6.13
CA HIS A 91 -6.44 4.42 6.36
C HIS A 91 -7.58 4.78 7.32
N ALA A 92 -8.76 4.16 7.18
CA ALA A 92 -9.87 4.35 8.09
C ALA A 92 -9.54 3.95 9.54
N TRP A 93 -8.75 2.89 9.74
CA TRP A 93 -8.24 2.52 11.06
C TRP A 93 -7.23 3.52 11.60
N MET A 94 -6.30 4.00 10.77
CA MET A 94 -5.33 5.04 11.16
C MET A 94 -6.02 6.35 11.56
N ASN A 95 -7.12 6.70 10.88
CA ASN A 95 -7.92 7.90 11.19
C ASN A 95 -8.60 7.85 12.57
N ARG A 96 -8.65 6.70 13.24
CA ARG A 96 -9.13 6.60 14.63
C ARG A 96 -8.10 7.07 15.66
N PHE A 97 -6.84 7.25 15.27
CA PHE A 97 -5.81 7.78 16.14
C PHE A 97 -5.76 9.30 15.97
N ARG A 98 -6.28 10.05 16.95
CA ARG A 98 -6.40 11.52 16.89
C ARG A 98 -5.08 12.23 16.54
N ARG A 99 -3.94 11.69 16.98
CA ARG A 99 -2.60 12.23 16.69
C ARG A 99 -2.13 12.01 15.24
N VAL A 100 -2.71 11.02 14.54
CA VAL A 100 -2.44 10.75 13.12
C VAL A 100 -3.43 11.50 12.25
N LEU A 101 -4.72 11.49 12.62
CA LEU A 101 -5.79 12.18 11.90
C LEU A 101 -5.51 13.68 11.75
N ILE A 102 -5.10 14.33 12.84
CA ILE A 102 -4.59 15.69 12.81
C ILE A 102 -3.09 15.60 13.01
N ARG A 103 -2.31 16.08 12.04
CA ARG A 103 -0.84 16.12 12.16
C ARG A 103 -0.42 17.23 13.10
N TRP A 104 -0.12 16.87 14.34
CA TRP A 104 0.48 17.77 15.34
C TRP A 104 2.00 17.88 15.19
N GLU A 105 2.63 16.79 14.75
CA GLU A 105 4.08 16.67 14.67
C GLU A 105 4.64 17.56 13.55
N LYS A 106 5.54 18.48 13.92
CA LYS A 106 6.23 19.37 12.98
C LYS A 106 7.32 18.64 12.20
N LYS A 107 8.08 17.80 12.90
CA LYS A 107 9.19 17.02 12.35
C LYS A 107 8.69 15.73 11.69
N PRO A 108 9.16 15.36 10.49
CA PRO A 108 8.71 14.17 9.79
C PRO A 108 9.07 12.87 10.56
N GLU A 109 10.18 12.85 11.30
CA GLU A 109 10.62 11.69 12.07
C GLU A 109 9.63 11.35 13.19
N HIS A 110 9.13 12.37 13.89
CA HIS A 110 8.13 12.20 14.94
C HIS A 110 6.79 11.75 14.36
N TYR A 111 6.40 12.28 13.19
CA TYR A 111 5.19 11.86 12.51
C TYR A 111 5.27 10.40 12.07
N LEU A 112 6.42 9.98 11.51
CA LEU A 112 6.67 8.59 11.14
C LEU A 112 6.57 7.66 12.36
N ALA A 113 7.14 8.04 13.50
CA ALA A 113 7.03 7.27 14.74
C ALA A 113 5.57 7.07 15.18
N MET A 114 4.74 8.13 15.09
CA MET A 114 3.30 8.04 15.41
C MET A 114 2.54 7.14 14.43
N LEU A 115 2.89 7.19 13.15
CA LEU A 115 2.32 6.31 12.13
C LEU A 115 2.69 4.84 12.38
N GLN A 116 3.96 4.57 12.67
CA GLN A 116 4.45 3.22 12.99
C GLN A 116 3.77 2.67 14.24
N LEU A 117 3.63 3.48 15.31
CA LEU A 117 2.90 3.09 16.52
C LEU A 117 1.42 2.77 16.22
N SER A 118 0.77 3.57 15.38
CA SER A 118 -0.62 3.32 14.97
C SER A 118 -0.75 2.03 14.17
N CYS A 119 0.19 1.78 13.25
CA CYS A 119 0.25 0.53 12.50
C CYS A 119 0.48 -0.67 13.41
N ALA A 120 1.39 -0.58 14.38
CA ALA A 120 1.65 -1.63 15.36
C ALA A 120 0.39 -1.96 16.17
N CYS A 121 -0.33 -0.94 16.67
CA CYS A 121 -1.61 -1.13 17.35
C CYS A 121 -2.65 -1.84 16.47
N ILE A 122 -2.73 -1.48 15.18
CA ILE A 122 -3.63 -2.12 14.21
C ILE A 122 -3.26 -3.59 14.03
N VAL A 123 -1.97 -3.89 13.85
CA VAL A 123 -1.48 -5.26 13.65
C VAL A 123 -1.78 -6.12 14.87
N VAL A 124 -1.44 -5.66 16.08
CA VAL A 124 -1.70 -6.38 17.35
C VAL A 124 -3.18 -6.72 17.51
N ARG A 125 -4.08 -5.78 17.20
CA ARG A 125 -5.54 -6.02 17.26
C ARG A 125 -6.03 -7.01 16.20
N ALA A 126 -5.42 -7.01 15.02
CA ALA A 126 -5.83 -7.86 13.91
C ALA A 126 -5.38 -9.32 14.07
N ILE A 127 -4.25 -9.56 14.73
CA ILE A 127 -3.70 -10.92 14.90
C ILE A 127 -4.31 -11.69 16.09
N GLN A 128 -5.18 -11.06 16.89
CA GLN A 128 -5.89 -11.69 18.03
C GLN A 128 -4.99 -12.52 18.99
N VAL A 129 -3.71 -12.17 19.15
CA VAL A 129 -2.81 -12.87 20.10
C VAL A 129 -3.16 -12.57 21.57
N PHE A 130 -4.04 -11.59 21.81
CA PHE A 130 -4.66 -11.33 23.10
C PHE A 130 -6.19 -11.28 22.94
N GLY A 131 -6.83 -12.45 23.00
CA GLY A 131 -8.28 -12.62 22.94
C GLY A 131 -8.65 -14.07 23.14
#